data_AF-A0A7W5AE49-F1
#
_entry.id   AF-A0A7W5AE49-F1
#
_cell.length_a   1.000
_cell.length_b   1.000
_cell.length_c   1.000
_cell.angle_alpha   90.00
_cell.angle_beta   90.00
_cell.angle_gamma   90.00
#
_symmetry.space_group_name_H-M   'P 1'
#
loop_
_entity.id
_entity.type
_entity.pdbx_description
1 polymer ?
#
loop_
_entity_poly.entity_id
_entity_poly.type
_entity_poly.pdbx_seq_one_letter_code
_entity_poly.pdbx_strand_id
1 'polypeptide(L)'
;MADRRGFIRAGGLFATGFAVAGVAAEPVLASTSDPVLPLLGWHAALANRHYEPAVVAVIGSSSSEGVGSSRYGRGYVPMLAGNLCARFPVAGAAGGDVYTAAWGRPSGLWPVVLSGGVTTSTTGWGLKSAGLKAAGQTVTYPFTGTSVRVWHTVFPGGGAFTVTIDGATVATVGTHGPATDRDATWISPRLEPGHHTIVVTCVTPDVYVHGFAVLHGDENRGIHVYNGGHGGLTSGDFAGSAAGWAPRLRTIRPHLVILQLGVNDWRTRVPAATIGRNLKTIIATVRAYTDTSPSFVVYGSPRVSAGRSVQDFAEVSRAWQDVAADDDGGPGGSSAVAYFDLAARQPAPSADNSLGLYCEDLVHMTDRGAAFTADALASFLAP
;
A
#
# COMPACT_ATOMS: atom_id res chain seq x y z
N MET A 1 -52.44 47.44 -17.92
CA MET A 1 -53.06 48.77 -17.73
C MET A 1 -54.46 48.58 -17.17
N ALA A 2 -54.76 49.29 -16.07
CA ALA A 2 -56.07 49.56 -15.43
C ALA A 2 -56.92 48.34 -14.99
N ASP A 3 -57.02 47.97 -13.70
CA ASP A 3 -57.62 48.67 -12.54
C ASP A 3 -59.16 48.79 -12.61
N ARG A 4 -59.88 48.12 -11.69
CA ARG A 4 -60.87 48.74 -10.75
C ARG A 4 -61.68 47.72 -9.93
N ARG A 5 -61.37 47.70 -8.62
CA ARG A 5 -62.22 47.94 -7.43
C ARG A 5 -63.67 47.39 -7.36
N GLY A 6 -63.97 46.75 -6.22
CA GLY A 6 -65.36 46.59 -5.71
C GLY A 6 -65.49 45.84 -4.38
N PHE A 7 -65.34 46.57 -3.27
CA PHE A 7 -65.83 46.40 -1.88
C PHE A 7 -66.69 45.18 -1.48
N ILE A 8 -66.43 44.64 -0.27
CA ILE A 8 -67.36 44.64 0.89
C ILE A 8 -66.54 44.60 2.20
N ARG A 9 -66.89 45.49 3.14
CA ARG A 9 -66.50 45.52 4.56
C ARG A 9 -67.49 44.65 5.37
N ALA A 10 -67.03 44.01 6.45
CA ALA A 10 -67.45 44.28 7.83
C ALA A 10 -67.14 43.09 8.78
N GLY A 11 -66.87 43.42 10.04
CA GLY A 11 -67.08 42.51 11.18
C GLY A 11 -65.79 42.10 11.89
N GLY A 12 -65.37 42.92 12.86
CA GLY A 12 -64.24 42.58 13.72
C GLY A 12 -64.59 41.58 14.83
N LEU A 13 -63.56 41.09 15.51
CA LEU A 13 -63.51 41.05 16.96
C LEU A 13 -62.05 40.87 17.40
N PHE A 14 -61.64 41.68 18.37
CA PHE A 14 -60.37 41.56 19.07
C PHE A 14 -60.38 40.30 19.93
N ALA A 15 -59.37 39.44 19.75
CA ALA A 15 -58.96 38.46 20.74
C ALA A 15 -57.44 38.55 20.88
N THR A 16 -57.02 39.14 21.99
CA THR A 16 -55.64 39.21 22.48
C THR A 16 -55.14 37.80 22.80
N GLY A 17 -54.39 37.22 21.87
CA GLY A 17 -53.61 36.00 22.08
C GLY A 17 -52.16 36.35 22.41
N PHE A 18 -51.71 35.97 23.60
CA PHE A 18 -50.30 36.02 24.00
C PHE A 18 -49.46 35.24 23.00
N ALA A 19 -48.60 35.91 22.24
CA ALA A 19 -47.53 35.26 21.51
C ALA A 19 -46.45 34.85 22.52
N VAL A 20 -46.49 33.58 22.94
CA VAL A 20 -45.31 32.94 23.52
C VAL A 20 -44.32 32.81 22.37
N ALA A 21 -43.34 33.72 22.34
CA ALA A 21 -42.16 33.56 21.50
C ALA A 21 -41.44 32.30 21.98
N GLY A 22 -41.76 31.17 21.35
CA GLY A 22 -40.93 29.98 21.41
C GLY A 22 -39.60 30.35 20.78
N VAL A 23 -38.64 30.75 21.61
CA VAL A 23 -37.24 30.73 21.26
C VAL A 23 -36.93 29.26 20.99
N ALA A 24 -36.99 28.85 19.73
CA ALA A 24 -36.36 27.63 19.31
C ALA A 24 -34.87 27.85 19.59
N ALA A 25 -34.40 27.34 20.73
CA ALA A 25 -32.98 27.18 20.95
C ALA A 25 -32.49 26.31 19.79
N GLU A 26 -31.73 26.89 18.87
CA GLU A 26 -30.87 26.08 18.02
C GLU A 26 -30.10 25.15 18.94
N PRO A 27 -30.05 23.84 18.68
CA PRO A 27 -29.17 22.98 19.43
C PRO A 27 -27.78 23.56 19.21
N VAL A 28 -27.24 24.16 20.26
CA VAL A 28 -25.81 24.41 20.37
C VAL A 28 -25.21 23.01 20.32
N LEU A 29 -24.86 22.57 19.10
CA LEU A 29 -23.94 21.46 18.93
C LEU A 29 -22.70 21.93 19.68
N ALA A 30 -22.52 21.37 20.86
CA ALA A 30 -21.28 21.49 21.58
C ALA A 30 -20.18 21.22 20.55
N SER A 31 -19.24 22.14 20.44
CA SER A 31 -17.96 21.96 19.74
C SER A 31 -17.22 20.83 20.44
N THR A 32 -17.72 19.60 20.30
CA THR A 32 -16.95 18.39 20.52
C THR A 32 -15.90 18.42 19.44
N SER A 33 -14.62 18.37 19.83
CA SER A 33 -13.51 18.12 18.90
C SER A 33 -13.97 17.05 17.92
N ASP A 34 -13.99 17.37 16.62
CA ASP A 34 -14.43 16.43 15.59
C ASP A 34 -13.70 15.08 15.80
N PRO A 35 -14.42 13.95 15.72
CA PRO A 35 -13.80 12.66 15.94
C PRO A 35 -12.65 12.47 14.95
N VAL A 36 -11.45 12.19 15.46
CA VAL A 36 -10.28 11.88 14.63
C VAL A 36 -10.50 10.50 14.00
N LEU A 37 -10.72 10.47 12.69
CA LEU A 37 -10.99 9.25 11.92
C LEU A 37 -9.86 9.01 10.91
N PRO A 38 -8.67 8.56 11.36
CA PRO A 38 -7.48 8.52 10.50
C PRO A 38 -7.61 7.57 9.31
N LEU A 39 -8.49 6.59 9.40
CA LEU A 39 -8.78 5.62 8.33
C LEU A 39 -9.98 6.01 7.45
N LEU A 40 -10.56 7.20 7.60
CA LEU A 40 -11.76 7.59 6.86
C LEU A 40 -11.58 7.55 5.34
N GLY A 41 -10.44 8.01 4.83
CA GLY A 41 -10.12 7.94 3.39
C GLY A 41 -10.08 6.51 2.87
N TRP A 42 -9.43 5.61 3.62
CA TRP A 42 -9.45 4.17 3.33
C TRP A 42 -10.86 3.57 3.40
N HIS A 43 -11.64 3.88 4.43
CA HIS A 43 -13.00 3.35 4.59
C HIS A 43 -13.94 3.81 3.47
N ALA A 44 -13.80 5.06 3.01
CA ALA A 44 -14.54 5.57 1.86
C ALA A 44 -14.17 4.82 0.57
N ALA A 45 -12.87 4.60 0.31
CA ALA A 45 -12.42 3.82 -0.84
C ALA A 45 -12.91 2.36 -0.76
N LEU A 46 -12.83 1.75 0.42
CA LEU A 46 -13.32 0.39 0.65
C LEU A 46 -14.84 0.30 0.43
N ALA A 47 -15.62 1.31 0.80
CA ALA A 47 -17.05 1.37 0.48
C ALA A 47 -17.29 1.50 -1.05
N ASN A 48 -16.43 2.24 -1.74
CA ASN A 48 -16.49 2.46 -3.20
C ASN A 48 -15.95 1.29 -4.05
N ARG A 49 -15.40 0.24 -3.42
CA ARG A 49 -14.73 -0.90 -4.10
C ARG A 49 -15.54 -1.61 -5.18
N HIS A 50 -16.87 -1.43 -5.21
CA HIS A 50 -17.74 -2.00 -6.23
C HIS A 50 -17.63 -1.29 -7.58
N TYR A 51 -17.14 -0.05 -7.60
CA TYR A 51 -17.12 0.82 -8.76
C TYR A 51 -15.70 1.22 -9.18
N GLU A 52 -14.78 1.31 -8.23
CA GLU A 52 -13.36 1.62 -8.46
C GLU A 52 -12.47 0.79 -7.52
N PRO A 53 -11.19 0.56 -7.84
CA PRO A 53 -10.30 -0.20 -6.96
C PRO A 53 -10.03 0.52 -5.63
N ALA A 54 -10.17 -0.19 -4.52
CA ALA A 54 -9.62 0.21 -3.23
C ALA A 54 -8.17 -0.29 -3.13
N VAL A 55 -7.21 0.62 -3.01
CA VAL A 55 -5.78 0.28 -3.21
C VAL A 55 -4.98 0.43 -1.93
N VAL A 56 -4.26 -0.63 -1.56
CA VAL A 56 -3.30 -0.66 -0.46
C VAL A 56 -1.88 -0.67 -1.02
N ALA A 57 -1.04 0.26 -0.59
CA ALA A 57 0.40 0.26 -0.85
C ALA A 57 1.16 -0.08 0.44
N VAL A 58 2.11 -1.00 0.38
CA VAL A 58 2.97 -1.33 1.52
C VAL A 58 4.38 -0.82 1.24
N ILE A 59 4.91 0.01 2.12
CA ILE A 59 6.33 0.36 2.16
C ILE A 59 6.89 -0.30 3.41
N GLY A 60 7.81 -1.25 3.24
CA GLY A 60 8.29 -1.98 4.41
C GLY A 60 9.58 -2.74 4.21
N SER A 61 9.92 -3.53 5.22
CA SER A 61 11.20 -4.22 5.32
C SER A 61 11.08 -5.70 4.96
N SER A 62 11.89 -6.56 5.62
CA SER A 62 11.95 -8.01 5.38
C SER A 62 10.64 -8.72 5.72
N SER A 63 9.92 -8.27 6.75
CA SER A 63 8.62 -8.85 7.09
C SER A 63 7.58 -8.61 5.99
N SER A 64 7.54 -7.40 5.42
CA SER A 64 6.67 -7.09 4.27
C SER A 64 7.09 -7.85 3.02
N GLU A 65 8.39 -8.03 2.80
CA GLU A 65 8.92 -8.82 1.69
C GLU A 65 8.53 -10.31 1.80
N GLY A 66 8.28 -10.82 3.01
CA GLY A 66 7.92 -12.22 3.26
C GLY A 66 9.06 -13.09 3.80
N VAL A 67 10.13 -12.48 4.32
CA VAL A 67 11.19 -13.23 5.02
C VAL A 67 10.60 -13.93 6.25
N GLY A 68 10.94 -15.21 6.41
CA GLY A 68 10.40 -16.10 7.45
C GLY A 68 9.21 -16.94 6.98
N SER A 69 8.61 -16.61 5.83
CA SER A 69 7.60 -17.47 5.19
C SER A 69 8.24 -18.68 4.52
N SER A 70 7.59 -19.84 4.62
CA SER A 70 8.08 -21.10 4.04
C SER A 70 7.89 -21.20 2.52
N ARG A 71 7.05 -20.33 1.94
CA ARG A 71 6.82 -20.21 0.49
C ARG A 71 6.35 -18.80 0.14
N TYR A 72 6.49 -18.44 -1.14
CA TYR A 72 5.85 -17.23 -1.66
C TYR A 72 4.35 -17.23 -1.41
N GLY A 73 3.79 -16.04 -1.19
CA GLY A 73 2.36 -15.88 -0.89
C GLY A 73 1.96 -16.21 0.55
N ARG A 74 2.86 -16.66 1.43
CA ARG A 74 2.56 -16.89 2.87
C ARG A 74 2.99 -15.77 3.81
N GLY A 75 3.59 -14.71 3.28
CA GLY A 75 3.89 -13.50 4.05
C GLY A 75 2.61 -12.75 4.45
N TYR A 76 2.73 -11.85 5.42
CA TYR A 76 1.54 -11.17 5.97
C TYR A 76 0.87 -10.26 4.93
N VAL A 77 1.61 -9.71 3.96
CA VAL A 77 1.03 -8.82 2.92
C VAL A 77 0.13 -9.59 1.95
N PRO A 78 0.56 -10.72 1.35
CA PRO A 78 -0.34 -11.61 0.61
C PRO A 78 -1.55 -12.10 1.43
N MET A 79 -1.33 -12.51 2.68
CA MET A 79 -2.42 -12.95 3.57
C MET A 79 -3.41 -11.82 3.85
N LEU A 80 -2.91 -10.59 4.08
CA LEU A 80 -3.75 -9.41 4.27
C LEU A 80 -4.61 -9.14 3.03
N ALA A 81 -4.04 -9.24 1.83
CA ALA A 81 -4.78 -9.06 0.58
C ALA A 81 -5.94 -10.08 0.48
N GLY A 82 -5.66 -11.36 0.73
CA GLY A 82 -6.67 -12.41 0.76
C GLY A 82 -7.76 -12.17 1.82
N ASN A 83 -7.36 -11.78 3.04
CA ASN A 83 -8.27 -11.48 4.14
C ASN A 83 -9.20 -10.30 3.82
N LEU A 84 -8.67 -9.23 3.23
CA LEU A 84 -9.46 -8.07 2.82
C LEU A 84 -10.45 -8.43 1.72
N CYS A 85 -10.03 -9.17 0.69
CA CYS A 85 -10.91 -9.63 -0.39
C CYS A 85 -12.02 -10.57 0.13
N ALA A 86 -11.68 -11.48 1.04
CA ALA A 86 -12.65 -12.41 1.65
C ALA A 86 -13.66 -11.68 2.55
N ARG A 87 -13.21 -10.68 3.31
CA ARG A 87 -14.06 -9.89 4.21
C ARG A 87 -14.95 -8.90 3.47
N PHE A 88 -14.48 -8.38 2.35
CA PHE A 88 -15.14 -7.33 1.58
C PHE A 88 -15.31 -7.73 0.10
N PRO A 89 -16.03 -8.83 -0.20
CA PRO A 89 -16.08 -9.40 -1.54
C PRO A 89 -16.75 -8.46 -2.54
N VAL A 90 -16.30 -8.55 -3.80
CA VAL A 90 -16.91 -7.88 -4.96
C VAL A 90 -17.22 -8.93 -6.02
N ALA A 91 -18.47 -8.99 -6.47
CA ALA A 91 -18.90 -10.02 -7.43
C ALA A 91 -18.06 -9.96 -8.72
N GLY A 92 -17.55 -11.14 -9.13
CA GLY A 92 -16.73 -11.30 -10.32
C GLY A 92 -15.35 -10.63 -10.26
N ALA A 93 -14.91 -10.19 -9.08
CA ALA A 93 -13.59 -9.62 -8.84
C ALA A 93 -12.94 -10.40 -7.67
N ALA A 94 -12.29 -11.52 -8.00
CA ALA A 94 -11.71 -12.42 -7.02
C ALA A 94 -10.51 -11.79 -6.28
N GLY A 95 -9.87 -10.80 -6.92
CA GLY A 95 -8.62 -10.20 -6.46
C GLY A 95 -7.43 -10.88 -7.12
N GLY A 96 -6.58 -10.10 -7.79
CA GLY A 96 -5.30 -10.59 -8.30
C GLY A 96 -4.27 -10.85 -7.19
N ASP A 97 -3.13 -11.45 -7.55
CA ASP A 97 -1.97 -11.52 -6.66
C ASP A 97 -1.49 -10.11 -6.28
N VAL A 98 -0.87 -10.00 -5.10
CA VAL A 98 -0.18 -8.76 -4.71
C VAL A 98 0.91 -8.42 -5.74
N TYR A 99 1.22 -7.13 -5.89
CA TYR A 99 2.35 -6.71 -6.73
C TYR A 99 3.61 -7.51 -6.36
N THR A 100 4.22 -8.10 -7.38
CA THR A 100 5.39 -8.96 -7.25
C THR A 100 6.57 -8.29 -7.91
N ALA A 101 7.54 -7.84 -7.11
CA ALA A 101 8.77 -7.25 -7.64
C ALA A 101 9.56 -8.25 -8.51
N ALA A 102 10.33 -7.74 -9.48
CA ALA A 102 11.13 -8.54 -10.42
C ALA A 102 12.19 -9.40 -9.72
N TRP A 103 12.53 -9.07 -8.47
CA TRP A 103 13.35 -9.89 -7.59
C TRP A 103 12.96 -9.64 -6.13
N GLY A 104 13.32 -10.58 -5.25
CA GLY A 104 13.07 -10.44 -3.82
C GLY A 104 13.65 -11.60 -3.03
N ARG A 105 13.40 -11.58 -1.73
CA ARG A 105 13.84 -12.58 -0.74
C ARG A 105 12.66 -13.33 -0.14
N PRO A 106 12.90 -14.52 0.45
CA PRO A 106 14.16 -15.27 0.43
C PRO A 106 14.49 -15.85 -0.96
N SER A 107 15.77 -15.89 -1.29
CA SER A 107 16.27 -16.45 -2.56
C SER A 107 15.88 -17.92 -2.68
N GLY A 108 15.38 -18.33 -3.84
CA GLY A 108 14.91 -19.70 -4.10
C GLY A 108 13.42 -19.93 -3.80
N LEU A 109 12.75 -19.02 -3.09
CA LEU A 109 11.29 -19.04 -2.92
C LEU A 109 10.58 -17.93 -3.70
N TRP A 110 11.31 -16.89 -4.13
CA TRP A 110 10.73 -15.80 -4.92
C TRP A 110 10.21 -16.33 -6.27
N PRO A 111 8.99 -15.97 -6.71
CA PRO A 111 8.34 -16.59 -7.86
C PRO A 111 8.86 -16.08 -9.19
N VAL A 112 9.52 -14.91 -9.20
CA VAL A 112 10.13 -14.35 -10.41
C VAL A 112 11.51 -14.94 -10.61
N VAL A 113 11.74 -15.53 -11.79
CA VAL A 113 13.00 -16.14 -12.19
C VAL A 113 13.73 -15.22 -13.15
N LEU A 114 14.99 -14.91 -12.82
CA LEU A 114 15.90 -14.13 -13.66
C LEU A 114 16.88 -15.07 -14.38
N SER A 115 17.12 -14.86 -15.68
CA SER A 115 18.04 -15.70 -16.47
C SER A 115 19.00 -14.88 -17.34
N GLY A 116 20.18 -15.45 -17.62
CA GLY A 116 21.17 -14.85 -18.52
C GLY A 116 22.06 -13.79 -17.88
N GLY A 117 22.20 -13.76 -16.55
CA GLY A 117 23.05 -12.79 -15.86
C GLY A 117 22.41 -11.40 -15.68
N VAL A 118 21.08 -11.34 -15.58
CA VAL A 118 20.33 -10.13 -15.23
C VAL A 118 20.85 -9.56 -13.90
N THR A 119 21.00 -8.24 -13.85
CA THR A 119 21.44 -7.53 -12.66
C THR A 119 20.25 -7.04 -11.83
N THR A 120 20.42 -6.84 -10.54
CA THR A 120 19.39 -6.27 -9.66
C THR A 120 19.82 -4.89 -9.16
N SER A 121 18.88 -3.95 -9.05
CA SER A 121 19.14 -2.60 -8.52
C SER A 121 18.06 -2.12 -7.57
N THR A 122 18.39 -1.05 -6.84
CA THR A 122 17.56 -0.40 -5.82
C THR A 122 16.72 0.74 -6.40
N THR A 123 15.98 0.45 -7.46
CA THR A 123 15.02 1.35 -8.13
C THR A 123 13.76 0.58 -8.45
N GLY A 124 12.59 1.21 -8.52
CA GLY A 124 11.32 0.46 -8.66
C GLY A 124 10.41 0.64 -7.46
N TRP A 125 9.17 0.15 -7.56
CA TRP A 125 8.34 -0.01 -6.38
C TRP A 125 9.01 -0.98 -5.41
N GLY A 126 9.08 -0.62 -4.13
CA GLY A 126 9.88 -1.34 -3.13
C GLY A 126 11.39 -1.27 -3.36
N LEU A 127 11.88 -0.30 -4.15
CA LEU A 127 13.30 -0.16 -4.51
C LEU A 127 13.87 -1.46 -5.10
N LYS A 128 13.14 -2.07 -6.04
CA LYS A 128 13.51 -3.33 -6.70
C LYS A 128 13.28 -3.28 -8.20
N SER A 129 14.35 -3.49 -8.95
CA SER A 129 14.27 -3.73 -10.39
C SER A 129 15.34 -4.68 -10.88
N ALA A 130 15.01 -5.37 -11.96
CA ALA A 130 15.88 -6.21 -12.76
C ALA A 130 16.38 -5.41 -13.98
N GLY A 131 17.69 -5.30 -14.14
CA GLY A 131 18.36 -4.66 -15.27
C GLY A 131 18.82 -5.69 -16.29
N LEU A 132 18.19 -5.67 -17.47
CA LEU A 132 18.53 -6.51 -18.60
C LEU A 132 19.52 -5.75 -19.49
N LYS A 133 20.76 -6.26 -19.54
CA LYS A 133 21.97 -5.66 -20.13
C LYS A 133 22.47 -6.39 -21.37
N ALA A 134 21.85 -7.50 -21.75
CA ALA A 134 22.17 -8.24 -22.95
C ALA A 134 20.91 -8.85 -23.57
N ALA A 135 20.88 -8.94 -24.90
CA ALA A 135 19.80 -9.60 -25.63
C ALA A 135 19.66 -11.07 -25.17
N GLY A 136 18.43 -11.56 -25.08
CA GLY A 136 18.10 -12.91 -24.63
C GLY A 136 18.04 -13.09 -23.11
N GLN A 137 18.40 -12.09 -22.31
CA GLN A 137 18.14 -12.10 -20.87
C GLN A 137 16.64 -12.08 -20.59
N THR A 138 16.19 -12.77 -19.54
CA THR A 138 14.75 -12.91 -19.24
C THR A 138 14.38 -12.64 -17.79
N VAL A 139 13.15 -12.19 -17.62
CA VAL A 139 12.41 -12.12 -16.34
C VAL A 139 11.12 -12.92 -16.54
N THR A 140 10.98 -14.03 -15.82
CA THR A 140 9.84 -14.96 -15.96
C THR A 140 9.00 -14.96 -14.68
N TYR A 141 7.68 -14.89 -14.81
CA TYR A 141 6.76 -14.92 -13.67
C TYR A 141 5.54 -15.80 -13.96
N PRO A 142 5.31 -16.89 -13.19
CA PRO A 142 4.05 -17.60 -13.20
C PRO A 142 3.01 -16.83 -12.38
N PHE A 143 1.77 -16.74 -12.85
CA PHE A 143 0.69 -16.06 -12.15
C PHE A 143 -0.66 -16.74 -12.37
N THR A 144 -1.61 -16.49 -11.46
CA THR A 144 -3.01 -16.91 -11.63
C THR A 144 -3.90 -15.68 -11.73
N GLY A 145 -4.57 -15.47 -12.86
CA GLY A 145 -5.30 -14.24 -13.11
C GLY A 145 -5.97 -14.18 -14.47
N THR A 146 -6.48 -13.00 -14.81
CA THR A 146 -7.10 -12.64 -16.09
C THR A 146 -6.31 -11.57 -16.84
N SER A 147 -5.37 -10.88 -16.18
CA SER A 147 -4.40 -10.01 -16.84
C SER A 147 -3.18 -9.74 -15.97
N VAL A 148 -2.10 -9.27 -16.58
CA VAL A 148 -0.86 -8.90 -15.91
C VAL A 148 -0.31 -7.59 -16.46
N ARG A 149 0.13 -6.72 -15.55
CA ARG A 149 0.82 -5.46 -15.86
C ARG A 149 2.30 -5.58 -15.56
N VAL A 150 3.15 -5.28 -16.53
CA VAL A 150 4.60 -5.18 -16.38
C VAL A 150 4.97 -3.72 -16.11
N TRP A 151 5.69 -3.49 -15.02
CA TRP A 151 6.24 -2.18 -14.69
C TRP A 151 7.68 -2.08 -15.17
N HIS A 152 8.03 -0.98 -15.82
CA HIS A 152 9.38 -0.76 -16.35
C HIS A 152 9.79 0.72 -16.31
N THR A 153 11.03 1.01 -16.69
CA THR A 153 11.51 2.38 -16.90
C THR A 153 11.59 2.69 -18.38
N VAL A 154 11.12 3.86 -18.77
CA VAL A 154 11.44 4.51 -20.04
C VAL A 154 12.48 5.60 -19.75
N PHE A 155 13.52 5.73 -20.57
CA PHE A 155 14.56 6.75 -20.38
C PHE A 155 15.35 7.01 -21.67
N PRO A 156 16.11 8.12 -21.75
CA PRO A 156 16.98 8.39 -22.89
C PRO A 156 18.00 7.28 -23.09
N GLY A 157 18.01 6.69 -24.28
CA GLY A 157 18.88 5.56 -24.63
C GLY A 157 18.41 4.19 -24.14
N GLY A 158 17.19 4.09 -23.59
CA GLY A 158 16.64 2.79 -23.19
C GLY A 158 16.44 1.83 -24.37
N GLY A 159 16.51 0.53 -24.08
CA GLY A 159 16.39 -0.55 -25.06
C GLY A 159 14.97 -0.95 -25.44
N ALA A 160 14.77 -2.25 -25.60
CA ALA A 160 13.48 -2.85 -25.91
C ALA A 160 13.39 -4.30 -25.40
N PHE A 161 12.18 -4.74 -25.08
CA PHE A 161 11.91 -6.12 -24.69
C PHE A 161 10.66 -6.66 -25.39
N THR A 162 10.57 -7.98 -25.52
CA THR A 162 9.33 -8.67 -25.89
C THR A 162 8.62 -9.19 -24.66
N VAL A 163 7.30 -9.32 -24.76
CA VAL A 163 6.47 -10.02 -23.78
C VAL A 163 5.88 -11.24 -24.46
N THR A 164 6.10 -12.40 -23.86
CA THR A 164 5.40 -13.63 -24.23
C THR A 164 4.52 -14.09 -23.07
N ILE A 165 3.33 -14.59 -23.38
CA ILE A 165 2.42 -15.21 -22.41
C ILE A 165 2.07 -16.60 -22.96
N ASP A 166 2.29 -17.63 -22.15
CA ASP A 166 2.02 -19.04 -22.49
C ASP A 166 2.66 -19.47 -23.83
N GLY A 167 3.87 -18.96 -24.09
CA GLY A 167 4.66 -19.26 -25.29
C GLY A 167 4.33 -18.40 -26.52
N ALA A 168 3.28 -17.56 -26.48
CA ALA A 168 2.94 -16.66 -27.57
C ALA A 168 3.46 -15.24 -27.32
N THR A 169 4.17 -14.65 -28.28
CA THR A 169 4.56 -13.24 -28.23
C THR A 169 3.33 -12.35 -28.39
N VAL A 170 3.06 -11.53 -27.37
CA VAL A 170 1.90 -10.62 -27.34
C VAL A 170 2.28 -9.15 -27.51
N ALA A 171 3.55 -8.78 -27.28
CA ALA A 171 4.02 -7.41 -27.46
C ALA A 171 5.54 -7.31 -27.66
N THR A 172 5.95 -6.20 -28.28
CA THR A 172 7.32 -5.66 -28.22
C THR A 172 7.23 -4.25 -27.66
N VAL A 173 7.95 -3.96 -26.58
CA VAL A 173 7.90 -2.70 -25.84
C VAL A 173 9.25 -2.01 -25.93
N GLY A 174 9.26 -0.79 -26.48
CA GLY A 174 10.42 0.09 -26.44
C GLY A 174 10.50 0.84 -25.12
N THR A 175 11.72 0.99 -24.58
CA THR A 175 11.98 1.73 -23.34
C THR A 175 12.77 3.03 -23.58
N HIS A 176 12.91 3.45 -24.83
CA HIS A 176 13.47 4.75 -25.18
C HIS A 176 12.43 5.86 -25.03
N GLY A 177 12.81 6.96 -24.38
CA GLY A 177 11.99 8.18 -24.35
C GLY A 177 12.84 9.43 -24.10
N PRO A 178 12.30 10.63 -24.37
CA PRO A 178 13.05 11.88 -24.24
C PRO A 178 13.36 12.26 -22.78
N ALA A 179 12.64 11.68 -21.82
CA ALA A 179 12.84 11.86 -20.39
C ALA A 179 12.71 10.52 -19.65
N THR A 180 13.24 10.46 -18.43
CA THR A 180 13.09 9.28 -17.58
C THR A 180 11.67 9.22 -17.02
N ASP A 181 10.89 8.26 -17.48
CA ASP A 181 9.63 7.86 -16.86
C ASP A 181 9.81 6.54 -16.10
N ARG A 182 9.58 6.63 -14.80
CA ARG A 182 9.73 5.56 -13.83
C ARG A 182 8.40 4.91 -13.45
N ASP A 183 7.30 5.39 -14.01
CA ASP A 183 5.93 4.91 -13.82
C ASP A 183 5.39 4.17 -15.08
N ALA A 184 6.25 3.95 -16.08
CA ALA A 184 5.84 3.31 -17.33
C ALA A 184 5.38 1.87 -17.10
N THR A 185 4.28 1.50 -17.77
CA THR A 185 3.72 0.16 -17.71
C THR A 185 3.25 -0.34 -19.06
N TRP A 186 3.24 -1.67 -19.19
CA TRP A 186 2.53 -2.39 -20.24
C TRP A 186 1.51 -3.32 -19.59
N ILE A 187 0.32 -3.48 -20.17
CA ILE A 187 -0.71 -4.41 -19.68
C ILE A 187 -1.05 -5.43 -20.75
N SER A 188 -1.23 -6.69 -20.34
CA SER A 188 -1.65 -7.75 -21.24
C SER A 188 -3.06 -7.51 -21.79
N PRO A 189 -3.40 -8.12 -22.94
CA PRO A 189 -4.79 -8.40 -23.26
C PRO A 189 -5.45 -9.19 -22.13
N ARG A 190 -6.79 -9.23 -22.12
CA ARG A 190 -7.54 -10.08 -21.21
C ARG A 190 -7.31 -11.56 -21.57
N LEU A 191 -7.03 -12.35 -20.55
CA LEU A 191 -6.82 -13.79 -20.61
C LEU A 191 -8.04 -14.51 -19.99
N GLU A 192 -8.21 -15.77 -20.34
CA GLU A 192 -9.15 -16.63 -19.61
C GLU A 192 -8.70 -16.79 -18.16
N PRO A 193 -9.62 -16.86 -17.17
CA PRO A 193 -9.23 -17.07 -15.79
C PRO A 193 -8.43 -18.38 -15.63
N GLY A 194 -7.19 -18.29 -15.18
CA GLY A 194 -6.35 -19.46 -15.04
C GLY A 194 -4.92 -19.18 -14.65
N HIS A 195 -4.10 -20.23 -14.70
CA HIS A 195 -2.66 -20.16 -14.49
C HIS A 195 -1.96 -19.85 -15.82
N HIS A 196 -1.11 -18.83 -15.80
CA HIS A 196 -0.36 -18.34 -16.95
C HIS A 196 1.11 -18.15 -16.61
N THR A 197 1.95 -18.06 -17.63
CA THR A 197 3.36 -17.67 -17.48
C THR A 197 3.69 -16.51 -18.41
N ILE A 198 4.15 -15.41 -17.83
CA ILE A 198 4.71 -14.27 -18.58
C ILE A 198 6.24 -14.37 -18.61
N VAL A 199 6.83 -14.14 -19.79
CA VAL A 199 8.28 -13.99 -19.96
C VAL A 199 8.56 -12.65 -20.64
N VAL A 200 9.32 -11.79 -19.96
CA VAL A 200 9.90 -10.58 -20.52
C VAL A 200 11.31 -10.91 -21.02
N THR A 201 11.57 -10.72 -22.31
CA THR A 201 12.88 -11.04 -22.93
C THR A 201 13.51 -9.79 -23.52
N CYS A 202 14.75 -9.49 -23.14
CA CYS A 202 15.51 -8.38 -23.70
C CYS A 202 15.80 -8.60 -25.18
N VAL A 203 15.45 -7.61 -26.00
CA VAL A 203 15.79 -7.55 -27.43
C VAL A 203 16.98 -6.62 -27.63
N THR A 204 16.85 -5.40 -27.13
CA THR A 204 17.92 -4.40 -27.12
C THR A 204 18.27 -4.09 -25.65
N PRO A 205 19.58 -4.10 -25.27
CA PRO A 205 20.03 -3.87 -23.89
C PRO A 205 19.51 -2.58 -23.26
N ASP A 206 19.70 -2.47 -21.94
CA ASP A 206 19.31 -1.31 -21.13
C ASP A 206 17.80 -1.19 -20.95
N VAL A 207 17.22 -2.30 -20.46
CA VAL A 207 15.83 -2.41 -20.01
C VAL A 207 15.81 -2.61 -18.49
N TYR A 208 14.92 -1.92 -17.78
CA TYR A 208 14.72 -2.09 -16.35
C TYR A 208 13.27 -2.49 -16.05
N VAL A 209 13.06 -3.73 -15.61
CA VAL A 209 11.76 -4.27 -15.19
C VAL A 209 11.65 -4.19 -13.68
N HIS A 210 10.58 -3.60 -13.14
CA HIS A 210 10.42 -3.43 -11.69
C HIS A 210 9.63 -4.58 -11.08
N GLY A 211 8.66 -5.12 -11.80
CA GLY A 211 7.79 -6.18 -11.31
C GLY A 211 6.48 -6.27 -12.06
N PHE A 212 5.53 -7.00 -11.46
CA PHE A 212 4.27 -7.41 -12.06
C PHE A 212 3.11 -7.11 -11.12
N ALA A 213 2.00 -6.58 -11.66
CA ALA A 213 0.72 -6.53 -10.96
C ALA A 213 -0.26 -7.47 -11.69
N VAL A 214 -0.81 -8.44 -10.96
CA VAL A 214 -1.76 -9.41 -11.50
C VAL A 214 -3.17 -8.93 -11.17
N LEU A 215 -4.10 -9.16 -12.09
CA LEU A 215 -5.52 -8.86 -11.93
C LEU A 215 -6.31 -10.15 -12.17
N HIS A 216 -7.41 -10.34 -11.45
CA HIS A 216 -8.32 -11.49 -11.54
C HIS A 216 -9.77 -11.02 -11.44
N GLY A 217 -10.29 -10.48 -12.55
CA GLY A 217 -11.64 -9.92 -12.66
C GLY A 217 -11.84 -8.59 -11.93
N ASP A 218 -10.78 -8.06 -11.32
CA ASP A 218 -10.70 -6.84 -10.52
C ASP A 218 -9.99 -5.70 -11.29
N GLU A 219 -9.95 -5.74 -12.63
CA GLU A 219 -9.23 -4.75 -13.43
C GLU A 219 -9.67 -3.29 -13.17
N ASN A 220 -10.93 -3.09 -12.76
CA ASN A 220 -11.53 -1.78 -12.54
C ASN A 220 -12.29 -1.63 -11.21
N ARG A 221 -12.20 -2.62 -10.31
CA ARG A 221 -12.93 -2.66 -9.03
C ARG A 221 -12.25 -3.63 -8.07
N GLY A 222 -12.76 -3.79 -6.86
CA GLY A 222 -12.21 -4.73 -5.89
C GLY A 222 -11.08 -4.10 -5.06
N ILE A 223 -10.18 -4.93 -4.57
CA ILE A 223 -9.10 -4.53 -3.66
C ILE A 223 -7.76 -4.93 -4.26
N HIS A 224 -6.87 -3.95 -4.44
CA HIS A 224 -5.52 -4.19 -4.96
C HIS A 224 -4.49 -3.94 -3.86
N VAL A 225 -3.46 -4.79 -3.78
CA VAL A 225 -2.39 -4.66 -2.79
C VAL A 225 -1.03 -4.64 -3.48
N TYR A 226 -0.29 -3.56 -3.29
CA TYR A 226 1.03 -3.33 -3.86
C TYR A 226 2.12 -3.51 -2.82
N ASN A 227 2.78 -4.67 -2.81
CA ASN A 227 3.83 -4.96 -1.85
C ASN A 227 5.17 -4.33 -2.25
N GLY A 228 5.60 -3.29 -1.53
CA GLY A 228 6.90 -2.62 -1.66
C GLY A 228 7.90 -3.01 -0.58
N GLY A 229 7.79 -4.21 0.01
CA GLY A 229 8.72 -4.70 1.02
C GLY A 229 10.13 -4.96 0.48
N HIS A 230 11.15 -4.52 1.21
CA HIS A 230 12.57 -4.73 0.88
C HIS A 230 13.39 -5.11 2.13
N GLY A 231 13.86 -6.35 2.16
CA GLY A 231 14.59 -6.90 3.29
C GLY A 231 15.89 -6.17 3.59
N GLY A 232 16.05 -5.81 4.86
CA GLY A 232 17.23 -5.11 5.36
C GLY A 232 17.18 -3.59 5.22
N LEU A 233 16.26 -3.01 4.44
CA LEU A 233 16.15 -1.56 4.35
C LEU A 233 15.56 -0.93 5.62
N THR A 234 15.98 0.30 5.85
CA THR A 234 15.60 1.20 6.93
C THR A 234 14.60 2.25 6.45
N SER A 235 14.03 3.02 7.37
CA SER A 235 13.24 4.21 7.01
C SER A 235 14.07 5.25 6.23
N GLY A 236 15.37 5.35 6.52
CA GLY A 236 16.29 6.28 5.85
C GLY A 236 16.50 5.95 4.37
N ASP A 237 16.51 4.67 4.01
CA ASP A 237 16.69 4.24 2.61
C ASP A 237 15.53 4.68 1.73
N PHE A 238 14.29 4.50 2.22
CA PHE A 238 13.09 4.95 1.50
C PHE A 238 12.97 6.48 1.48
N ALA A 239 13.23 7.15 2.60
CA ALA A 239 13.20 8.61 2.67
C ALA A 239 14.26 9.26 1.74
N GLY A 240 15.48 8.71 1.72
CA GLY A 240 16.59 9.22 0.89
C GLY A 240 16.50 8.85 -0.58
N SER A 241 15.73 7.81 -0.93
CA SER A 241 15.63 7.29 -2.31
C SER A 241 14.27 7.51 -2.96
N ALA A 242 13.53 8.56 -2.54
CA ALA A 242 12.19 8.90 -3.05
C ALA A 242 12.08 8.85 -4.58
N ALA A 243 13.03 9.46 -5.31
CA ALA A 243 13.03 9.44 -6.77
C ALA A 243 13.08 8.02 -7.37
N GLY A 244 13.63 7.05 -6.62
CA GLY A 244 13.75 5.65 -7.01
C GLY A 244 12.44 4.87 -6.97
N TRP A 245 11.47 5.26 -6.14
CA TRP A 245 10.22 4.50 -5.93
C TRP A 245 8.94 5.34 -6.06
N ALA A 246 8.94 6.61 -5.61
CA ALA A 246 7.76 7.45 -5.52
C ALA A 246 7.03 7.74 -6.84
N PRO A 247 7.69 7.85 -8.01
CA PRO A 247 6.99 8.08 -9.29
C PRO A 247 5.86 7.07 -9.57
N ARG A 248 5.98 5.85 -9.04
CA ARG A 248 5.00 4.77 -9.23
C ARG A 248 3.65 5.05 -8.57
N LEU A 249 3.61 5.97 -7.61
CA LEU A 249 2.38 6.30 -6.89
C LEU A 249 1.31 6.96 -7.77
N ARG A 250 1.70 7.50 -8.93
CA ARG A 250 0.76 8.06 -9.91
C ARG A 250 -0.11 6.99 -10.56
N THR A 251 0.46 5.83 -10.85
CA THR A 251 -0.29 4.67 -11.34
C THR A 251 -0.85 3.81 -10.20
N ILE A 252 -0.14 3.67 -9.07
CA ILE A 252 -0.66 2.89 -7.92
C ILE A 252 -1.89 3.56 -7.31
N ARG A 253 -1.90 4.89 -7.16
CA ARG A 253 -3.02 5.65 -6.57
C ARG A 253 -3.54 5.06 -5.23
N PRO A 254 -2.68 4.92 -4.21
CA PRO A 254 -3.06 4.22 -2.99
C PRO A 254 -4.12 4.97 -2.18
N HIS A 255 -5.12 4.27 -1.67
CA HIS A 255 -6.09 4.80 -0.70
C HIS A 255 -5.66 4.51 0.75
N LEU A 256 -4.78 3.53 0.91
CA LEU A 256 -4.14 3.17 2.17
C LEU A 256 -2.64 2.94 1.94
N VAL A 257 -1.80 3.46 2.84
CA VAL A 257 -0.36 3.19 2.84
C VAL A 257 0.05 2.61 4.19
N ILE A 258 0.63 1.41 4.18
CA ILE A 258 1.16 0.77 5.38
C ILE A 258 2.68 0.96 5.43
N LEU A 259 3.18 1.55 6.51
CA LEU A 259 4.59 1.79 6.77
C LEU A 259 5.12 0.77 7.80
N GLN A 260 5.76 -0.29 7.32
CA GLN A 260 6.38 -1.33 8.16
C GLN A 260 7.90 -1.14 8.18
N LEU A 261 8.36 -0.12 8.90
CA LEU A 261 9.75 0.32 8.97
C LEU A 261 10.14 0.68 10.42
N GLY A 262 11.44 0.74 10.73
CA GLY A 262 11.95 1.09 12.06
C GLY A 262 12.63 -0.06 12.81
N VAL A 263 12.30 -1.32 12.51
CA VAL A 263 12.97 -2.48 13.13
C VAL A 263 14.43 -2.58 12.69
N ASN A 264 14.71 -2.45 11.39
CA ASN A 264 16.09 -2.44 10.90
C ASN A 264 16.84 -1.21 11.37
N ASP A 265 16.19 -0.05 11.35
CA ASP A 265 16.72 1.20 11.89
C ASP A 265 17.21 1.03 13.34
N TRP A 266 16.37 0.44 14.19
CA TRP A 266 16.72 0.14 15.58
C TRP A 266 17.91 -0.82 15.69
N ARG A 267 17.91 -1.90 14.90
CA ARG A 267 19.02 -2.88 14.86
C ARG A 267 20.33 -2.26 14.38
N THR A 268 20.27 -1.28 13.48
CA THR A 268 21.43 -0.53 12.96
C THR A 268 21.69 0.77 13.72
N ARG A 269 21.07 0.96 14.90
CA ARG A 269 21.33 2.07 15.84
C ARG A 269 20.97 3.46 15.31
N VAL A 270 19.95 3.56 14.46
CA VAL A 270 19.38 4.85 14.04
C VAL A 270 18.56 5.43 15.21
N PRO A 271 18.80 6.70 15.61
CA PRO A 271 18.03 7.34 16.68
C PRO A 271 16.52 7.37 16.40
N ALA A 272 15.69 7.13 17.42
CA ALA A 272 14.23 7.10 17.28
C ALA A 272 13.65 8.39 16.65
N ALA A 273 14.18 9.56 17.02
CA ALA A 273 13.77 10.85 16.42
C ALA A 273 14.08 10.91 14.90
N THR A 274 15.18 10.31 14.45
CA THR A 274 15.51 10.20 13.02
C THR A 274 14.54 9.25 12.30
N ILE A 275 14.17 8.14 12.92
CA ILE A 275 13.14 7.22 12.39
C ILE A 275 11.83 7.97 12.19
N GLY A 276 11.35 8.69 13.22
CA GLY A 276 10.11 9.47 13.12
C GLY A 276 10.17 10.51 11.99
N ARG A 277 11.29 11.23 11.85
CA ARG A 277 11.49 12.19 10.75
C ARG A 277 11.43 11.52 9.38
N ASN A 278 12.09 10.38 9.20
CA ASN A 278 12.09 9.65 7.94
C ASN A 278 10.69 9.17 7.57
N LEU A 279 9.92 8.66 8.52
CA LEU A 279 8.52 8.25 8.28
C LEU A 279 7.66 9.43 7.85
N LYS A 280 7.79 10.60 8.50
CA LYS A 280 7.11 11.84 8.07
C LYS A 280 7.51 12.26 6.66
N THR A 281 8.80 12.16 6.31
CA THR A 281 9.28 12.41 4.93
C THR A 281 8.65 11.45 3.93
N ILE A 282 8.52 10.17 4.26
CA ILE A 282 7.86 9.17 3.39
C ILE A 282 6.38 9.52 3.21
N ILE A 283 5.65 9.84 4.28
CA ILE A 283 4.24 10.27 4.22
C ILE A 283 4.07 11.49 3.31
N ALA A 284 4.89 12.53 3.52
CA ALA A 284 4.88 13.73 2.68
C ALA A 284 5.20 13.41 1.21
N THR A 285 6.15 12.51 0.96
CA THR A 285 6.48 12.04 -0.38
C THR A 285 5.30 11.34 -1.03
N VAL A 286 4.57 10.48 -0.30
CA VAL A 286 3.39 9.82 -0.87
C VAL A 286 2.34 10.86 -1.26
N ARG A 287 1.99 11.77 -0.35
CA ARG A 287 1.02 12.85 -0.61
C ARG A 287 1.39 13.70 -1.83
N ALA A 288 2.69 13.92 -2.08
CA ALA A 288 3.16 14.70 -3.22
C ALA A 288 3.13 13.96 -4.57
N TYR A 289 3.07 12.61 -4.56
CA TYR A 289 3.19 11.79 -5.76
C TYR A 289 1.93 11.00 -6.12
N THR A 290 0.88 11.10 -5.31
CA THR A 290 -0.44 10.57 -5.63
C THR A 290 -1.47 11.69 -5.66
N ASP A 291 -2.53 11.49 -6.43
CA ASP A 291 -3.69 12.39 -6.50
C ASP A 291 -4.89 11.87 -5.67
N THR A 292 -4.69 10.77 -4.95
CA THR A 292 -5.60 10.30 -3.91
C THR A 292 -5.29 11.02 -2.58
N SER A 293 -6.19 10.88 -1.60
CA SER A 293 -5.94 11.29 -0.21
C SER A 293 -5.80 10.05 0.67
N PRO A 294 -4.64 9.36 0.64
CA PRO A 294 -4.48 8.10 1.36
C PRO A 294 -4.59 8.29 2.88
N SER A 295 -5.21 7.31 3.52
CA SER A 295 -4.96 7.02 4.93
C SER A 295 -3.60 6.32 5.07
N PHE A 296 -2.97 6.46 6.23
CA PHE A 296 -1.68 5.84 6.54
C PHE A 296 -1.80 4.97 7.79
N VAL A 297 -1.02 3.89 7.81
CA VAL A 297 -0.82 3.06 9.01
C VAL A 297 0.67 2.98 9.30
N VAL A 298 1.08 3.51 10.45
CA VAL A 298 2.39 3.22 11.02
C VAL A 298 2.29 1.90 11.77
N TYR A 299 2.99 0.88 11.26
CA TYR A 299 2.99 -0.46 11.83
C TYR A 299 3.97 -0.51 13.02
N GLY A 300 3.43 -0.65 14.23
CA GLY A 300 4.20 -0.90 15.44
C GLY A 300 4.40 -2.39 15.68
N SER A 301 5.63 -2.88 15.51
CA SER A 301 5.94 -4.29 15.77
C SER A 301 6.17 -4.54 17.27
N PRO A 302 6.00 -5.79 17.74
CA PRO A 302 6.54 -6.22 19.03
C PRO A 302 8.05 -6.01 19.08
N ARG A 303 8.61 -5.90 20.28
CA ARG A 303 10.07 -5.84 20.48
C ARG A 303 10.71 -7.13 20.00
N VAL A 304 11.37 -7.09 18.86
CA VAL A 304 12.14 -8.24 18.36
C VAL A 304 13.47 -8.38 19.08
N SER A 305 14.03 -9.60 19.10
CA SER A 305 15.34 -9.81 19.71
C SER A 305 16.43 -9.18 18.83
N ALA A 306 17.32 -8.40 19.45
CA ALA A 306 18.56 -7.99 18.80
C ALA A 306 19.72 -8.02 19.79
N GLY A 307 20.86 -8.49 19.32
CA GLY A 307 22.13 -8.25 20.00
C GLY A 307 22.51 -6.79 19.89
N ARG A 308 22.80 -6.15 21.04
CA ARG A 308 23.45 -4.83 21.21
C ARG A 308 22.70 -3.63 20.57
N SER A 309 21.58 -3.21 21.18
CA SER A 309 20.95 -1.91 20.88
C SER A 309 21.51 -0.77 21.75
N VAL A 310 21.53 0.45 21.20
CA VAL A 310 21.96 1.68 21.90
C VAL A 310 20.78 2.40 22.58
N GLN A 311 19.56 2.17 22.09
CA GLN A 311 18.33 2.77 22.62
C GLN A 311 17.28 1.70 22.96
N ASP A 312 16.38 2.02 23.87
CA ASP A 312 15.24 1.18 24.22
C ASP A 312 14.27 1.09 23.02
N PHE A 313 13.76 -0.10 22.75
CA PHE A 313 12.73 -0.31 21.73
C PHE A 313 11.46 0.50 22.03
N ALA A 314 11.20 0.81 23.31
CA ALA A 314 10.11 1.68 23.72
C ALA A 314 10.23 3.11 23.14
N GLU A 315 11.45 3.60 22.87
CA GLU A 315 11.64 4.91 22.23
C GLU A 315 11.26 4.88 20.74
N VAL A 316 11.55 3.78 20.05
CA VAL A 316 11.12 3.56 18.67
C VAL A 316 9.60 3.44 18.61
N SER A 317 9.01 2.73 19.57
CA SER A 317 7.55 2.60 19.69
C SER A 317 6.87 3.95 19.91
N ARG A 318 7.45 4.81 20.77
CA ARG A 318 7.00 6.20 20.96
C ARG A 318 7.12 7.00 19.67
N ALA A 319 8.25 6.93 18.97
CA ALA A 319 8.41 7.65 17.70
C ALA A 319 7.36 7.24 16.64
N TRP A 320 6.93 5.97 16.61
CA TRP A 320 5.83 5.55 15.73
C TRP A 320 4.49 6.17 16.13
N GLN A 321 4.20 6.26 17.42
CA GLN A 321 2.98 6.89 17.94
C GLN A 321 3.00 8.40 17.67
N ASP A 322 4.14 9.06 17.89
CA ASP A 322 4.31 10.49 17.64
C ASP A 322 4.10 10.84 16.17
N VAL A 323 4.51 9.98 15.22
CA VAL A 323 4.22 10.18 13.78
C VAL A 323 2.71 10.20 13.50
N ALA A 324 1.92 9.35 14.18
CA ALA A 324 0.48 9.32 14.01
C ALA A 324 -0.22 10.51 14.71
N ALA A 325 0.27 10.89 15.89
CA ALA A 325 -0.28 11.99 16.69
C ALA A 325 0.02 13.37 16.10
N ASP A 326 1.20 13.55 15.50
CA ASP A 326 1.66 14.82 14.94
C ASP A 326 1.12 15.10 13.53
N ASP A 327 0.37 14.17 12.92
CA ASP A 327 -0.17 14.36 11.58
C ASP A 327 -1.48 15.17 11.60
N ASP A 328 -1.58 16.11 10.66
CA ASP A 328 -2.74 16.98 10.44
C ASP A 328 -3.20 16.97 8.97
N GLY A 329 -2.67 16.05 8.16
CA GLY A 329 -2.86 16.03 6.71
C GLY A 329 -4.10 15.24 6.23
N GLY A 330 -5.03 14.94 7.12
CA GLY A 330 -6.28 14.25 6.83
C GLY A 330 -7.48 15.20 6.63
N PRO A 331 -8.68 14.63 6.38
CA PRO A 331 -9.88 15.41 6.12
C PRO A 331 -10.18 16.40 7.24
N GLY A 332 -10.44 17.66 6.88
CA GLY A 332 -10.72 18.73 7.85
C GLY A 332 -9.53 19.14 8.73
N GLY A 333 -8.29 18.76 8.39
CA GLY A 333 -7.11 19.02 9.22
C GLY A 333 -6.93 18.01 10.37
N SER A 334 -7.69 16.91 10.37
CA SER A 334 -7.47 15.79 11.30
C SER A 334 -6.29 14.93 10.87
N SER A 335 -5.76 14.08 11.74
CA SER A 335 -4.74 13.10 11.35
C SER A 335 -5.32 12.11 10.34
N ALA A 336 -4.59 11.81 9.25
CA ALA A 336 -4.85 10.69 8.36
C ALA A 336 -3.93 9.49 8.66
N VAL A 337 -3.20 9.52 9.78
CA VAL A 337 -2.23 8.49 10.15
C VAL A 337 -2.69 7.76 11.39
N ALA A 338 -2.91 6.46 11.26
CA ALA A 338 -3.24 5.58 12.37
C ALA A 338 -1.99 4.80 12.84
N TYR A 339 -1.89 4.55 14.15
CA TYR A 339 -0.88 3.65 14.71
C TYR A 339 -1.49 2.26 14.92
N PHE A 340 -0.90 1.24 14.28
CA PHE A 340 -1.27 -0.15 14.49
C PHE A 340 -0.30 -0.81 15.47
N ASP A 341 -0.76 -1.08 16.68
CA ASP A 341 0.03 -1.74 17.72
C ASP A 341 -0.09 -3.27 17.62
N LEU A 342 0.83 -3.93 16.90
CA LEU A 342 0.90 -5.38 16.92
C LEU A 342 1.41 -5.91 18.27
N ALA A 343 2.22 -5.14 19.02
CA ALA A 343 2.73 -5.56 20.33
C ALA A 343 1.61 -5.78 21.36
N ALA A 344 0.49 -5.06 21.23
CA ALA A 344 -0.71 -5.27 22.03
C ALA A 344 -1.46 -6.59 21.71
N ARG A 345 -1.12 -7.25 20.59
CA ARG A 345 -1.85 -8.42 20.06
C ARG A 345 -0.97 -9.66 19.96
N GLN A 346 0.33 -9.47 19.74
CA GLN A 346 1.33 -10.52 19.56
C GLN A 346 2.45 -10.33 20.58
N PRO A 347 2.73 -11.33 21.44
CA PRO A 347 3.80 -11.21 22.42
C PRO A 347 5.14 -11.03 21.73
N ALA A 348 6.07 -10.32 22.36
CA ALA A 348 7.43 -10.22 21.88
C ALA A 348 8.06 -11.62 21.73
N PRO A 349 8.87 -11.86 20.68
CA PRO A 349 9.59 -13.11 20.52
C PRO A 349 10.45 -13.39 21.75
N SER A 350 10.39 -14.63 22.23
CA SER A 350 11.16 -15.11 23.37
C SER A 350 11.73 -16.49 23.07
N ALA A 351 12.60 -17.01 23.95
CA ALA A 351 13.05 -18.39 23.86
C ALA A 351 11.88 -19.39 23.96
N ASP A 352 10.80 -19.01 24.63
CA ASP A 352 9.51 -19.69 24.54
C ASP A 352 8.77 -19.19 23.29
N ASN A 353 8.97 -19.90 22.18
CA ASN A 353 8.25 -19.72 20.93
C ASN A 353 7.27 -20.89 20.68
N SER A 354 6.65 -21.41 21.75
CA SER A 354 5.70 -22.52 21.68
C SER A 354 4.48 -22.26 20.78
N LEU A 355 4.06 -20.99 20.66
CA LEU A 355 3.01 -20.58 19.71
C LEU A 355 3.45 -20.64 18.24
N GLY A 356 4.76 -20.69 17.99
CA GLY A 356 5.34 -20.77 16.65
C GLY A 356 5.06 -19.54 15.78
N LEU A 357 4.95 -18.35 16.39
CA LEU A 357 4.68 -17.10 15.66
C LEU A 357 5.95 -16.49 15.05
N TYR A 358 7.12 -16.84 15.58
CA TYR A 358 8.40 -16.32 15.13
C TYR A 358 9.31 -17.40 14.55
N CYS A 359 10.20 -17.02 13.64
CA CYS A 359 11.30 -17.85 13.21
C CYS A 359 12.34 -17.98 14.33
N GLU A 360 13.29 -18.91 14.16
CA GLU A 360 14.39 -19.12 15.12
C GLU A 360 15.27 -17.87 15.32
N ASP A 361 15.30 -16.97 14.33
CA ASP A 361 16.02 -15.70 14.44
C ASP A 361 15.35 -14.68 15.38
N LEU A 362 14.14 -14.97 15.88
CA LEU A 362 13.39 -14.13 16.80
C LEU A 362 13.14 -12.70 16.26
N VAL A 363 13.16 -12.54 14.94
CA VAL A 363 12.91 -11.27 14.23
C VAL A 363 11.76 -11.44 13.25
N HIS A 364 11.81 -12.50 12.44
CA HIS A 364 10.83 -12.71 11.38
C HIS A 364 9.68 -13.58 11.85
N MET A 365 8.53 -13.42 11.21
CA MET A 365 7.34 -14.23 11.46
C MET A 365 7.40 -15.54 10.68
N THR A 366 6.90 -16.62 11.26
CA THR A 366 6.58 -17.84 10.50
C THR A 366 5.35 -17.61 9.62
N ASP A 367 4.96 -18.59 8.80
CA ASP A 367 3.65 -18.60 8.11
C ASP A 367 2.49 -18.32 9.08
N ARG A 368 2.54 -18.90 10.29
CA ARG A 368 1.49 -18.73 11.30
C ARG A 368 1.50 -17.31 11.88
N GLY A 369 2.68 -16.77 12.19
CA GLY A 369 2.81 -15.38 12.65
C GLY A 369 2.38 -14.36 11.59
N ALA A 370 2.68 -14.64 10.33
CA ALA A 370 2.28 -13.82 9.20
C ALA A 370 0.75 -13.81 9.03
N ALA A 371 0.10 -14.98 9.12
CA ALA A 371 -1.37 -15.07 9.11
C ALA A 371 -2.00 -14.33 10.31
N PHE A 372 -1.49 -14.54 11.52
CA PHE A 372 -1.96 -13.84 12.72
C PHE A 372 -1.87 -12.31 12.57
N THR A 373 -0.74 -11.81 12.07
CA THR A 373 -0.55 -10.38 11.80
C THR A 373 -1.53 -9.87 10.75
N ALA A 374 -1.75 -10.63 9.67
CA ALA A 374 -2.69 -10.27 8.63
C ALA A 374 -4.14 -10.20 9.13
N ASP A 375 -4.56 -11.12 10.00
CA ASP A 375 -5.90 -11.12 10.62
C ASP A 375 -6.09 -9.91 11.53
N ALA A 376 -5.09 -9.63 12.37
CA ALA A 376 -5.09 -8.48 13.27
C ALA A 376 -5.17 -7.16 12.51
N LEU A 377 -4.41 -7.03 11.42
CA LEU A 377 -4.38 -5.83 10.59
C LEU A 377 -5.65 -5.68 9.74
N ALA A 378 -6.16 -6.76 9.15
CA ALA A 378 -7.45 -6.74 8.43
C ALA A 378 -8.61 -6.33 9.35
N SER A 379 -8.54 -6.73 10.63
CA SER A 379 -9.53 -6.31 11.64
C SER A 379 -9.38 -4.85 12.04
N PHE A 380 -8.16 -4.35 12.13
CA PHE A 380 -7.88 -2.94 12.39
C PHE A 380 -8.32 -2.01 11.25
N LEU A 381 -8.23 -2.48 10.01
CA LEU A 381 -8.55 -1.73 8.79
C LEU A 381 -10.04 -1.77 8.39
N ALA A 382 -10.88 -2.46 9.16
CA ALA A 382 -12.30 -2.53 8.90
C ALA A 382 -13.04 -1.30 9.47
N PRO A 383 -14.09 -0.79 8.79
CA PRO A 383 -14.91 0.33 9.27
C PRO A 383 -15.61 0.09 10.60
#